data_AF-A0A4R5Q8L8-F1
#
_entry.id   AF-A0A4R5Q8L8-F1
#
_cell.length_a   1.000
_cell.length_b   1.000
_cell.length_c   1.000
_cell.angle_alpha   90.00
_cell.angle_beta   90.00
_cell.angle_gamma   90.00
#
_symmetry.space_group_name_H-M   'P 1'
#
loop_
_entity.id
_entity.type
_entity.pdbx_description
1 polymer ?
#
loop_
_entity_poly.entity_id
_entity_poly.type
_entity_poly.pdbx_seq_one_letter_code
_entity_poly.pdbx_strand_id
1 'polypeptide(L)'
;MKRLRLTAPFAALWLTACNVVDFTRPGTSDPESSYATVYSIYAEFCALSQIKKKPGFGAEVRGEIGGHAAFYVRGACRSTGSDQQLLRPCGDPDAETADGVGISMNEHFRNAKWVAVPGRELFFNGNLQPGERLTRNRYRALQAEVQQSGLLDGIEFHPWVFADMPPGTSTEKYKYEVSVATDYAVGFGRGRYCARVAMTRPQLLAMIDFLNAENAPYRSGRGEFRWSLFQDNCIHLAHNALAAAGIWSVWPTNRGWLISLLDFPVPKNEFVNLMRRANDAALLNPIAVWQDPAARRSVLQFGQLPVRAGAIALSRPAHEPNDVYETALKLVFYDEPHLGPYRGWLEEILADPRRINLERNLADFATRYRQLRATRQPLAWWLAQAHLRNAEPADAEAFHARFYAALDQGIIDIDRRLAEVRGVRATQHLAAGHRLAAQ
;
A
#
# COMPACT_ATOMS: atom_id res chain seq x y z
N MET A 1 -32.21 -42.72 30.21
CA MET A 1 -30.77 -43.04 30.23
C MET A 1 -29.98 -41.73 30.32
N LYS A 2 -29.24 -41.54 31.42
CA LYS A 2 -28.23 -40.47 31.56
C LYS A 2 -27.05 -40.74 30.62
N ARG A 3 -26.50 -39.73 29.95
CA ARG A 3 -25.06 -39.65 29.60
C ARG A 3 -24.63 -38.24 29.15
N LEU A 4 -23.77 -37.67 29.99
CA LEU A 4 -22.65 -36.73 29.80
C LEU A 4 -22.84 -35.42 29.02
N ARG A 5 -22.96 -34.34 29.80
CA ARG A 5 -22.22 -33.07 29.62
C ARG A 5 -20.73 -33.30 29.95
N LEU A 6 -19.85 -32.40 29.46
CA LEU A 6 -18.36 -32.37 29.49
C LEU A 6 -17.81 -32.84 28.12
N THR A 7 -17.13 -32.06 27.29
CA THR A 7 -16.15 -30.99 27.54
C THR A 7 -16.03 -30.07 26.32
N ALA A 8 -16.15 -28.75 26.51
CA ALA A 8 -15.48 -27.79 25.62
C ALA A 8 -15.16 -26.46 26.35
N PRO A 9 -14.24 -26.43 27.34
CA PRO A 9 -13.69 -25.16 27.84
C PRO A 9 -12.31 -24.82 27.25
N PHE A 10 -11.78 -25.55 26.26
CA PHE A 10 -10.40 -25.34 25.78
C PHE A 10 -10.23 -24.42 24.57
N ALA A 11 -11.30 -24.05 23.85
CA ALA A 11 -11.19 -23.09 22.73
C ALA A 11 -11.21 -21.60 23.18
N ALA A 12 -11.72 -21.31 24.38
CA ALA A 12 -11.89 -19.93 24.85
C ALA A 12 -10.65 -19.33 25.55
N LEU A 13 -9.65 -20.16 25.90
CA LEU A 13 -8.45 -19.74 26.63
C LEU A 13 -7.24 -19.39 25.73
N TRP A 14 -7.37 -19.54 24.40
CA TRP A 14 -6.26 -19.40 23.44
C TRP A 14 -6.38 -18.17 22.51
N LEU A 15 -7.30 -17.25 22.78
CA LEU A 15 -7.46 -15.97 22.06
C LEU A 15 -6.89 -14.75 22.82
N THR A 16 -6.16 -14.99 23.91
CA THR A 16 -5.70 -13.96 24.85
C THR A 16 -4.39 -13.27 24.48
N ALA A 17 -3.77 -13.61 23.35
CA ALA A 17 -2.60 -12.88 22.83
C ALA A 17 -2.94 -11.83 21.75
N CYS A 18 -4.22 -11.51 21.52
CA CYS A 18 -4.65 -10.42 20.64
C CYS A 18 -4.42 -9.05 21.29
N ASN A 19 -3.17 -8.67 21.50
CA ASN A 19 -2.78 -7.37 22.04
C ASN A 19 -3.12 -6.22 21.07
N VAL A 20 -3.42 -5.05 21.62
CA VAL A 20 -3.53 -3.80 20.86
C VAL A 20 -2.18 -3.56 20.15
N VAL A 21 -2.24 -3.22 18.86
CA VAL A 21 -1.05 -2.96 18.07
C VAL A 21 -0.61 -1.52 18.32
N ASP A 22 0.66 -1.32 18.66
CA ASP A 22 1.27 0.00 18.77
C ASP A 22 1.66 0.51 17.37
N PHE A 23 0.78 1.33 16.79
CA PHE A 23 1.00 2.01 15.51
C PHE A 23 1.79 3.32 15.64
N THR A 24 2.25 3.67 16.85
CA THR A 24 3.16 4.81 17.05
C THR A 24 4.61 4.45 16.76
N ARG A 25 4.90 3.15 16.57
CA ARG A 25 6.25 2.62 16.33
C ARG A 25 6.37 2.00 14.93
N PRO A 26 7.39 2.38 14.14
CA PRO A 26 8.41 3.40 14.42
C PRO A 26 7.86 4.85 14.34
N GLY A 27 6.59 5.00 13.97
CA GLY A 27 6.00 6.29 13.62
C GLY A 27 6.38 6.68 12.20
N THR A 28 6.58 7.97 11.96
CA THR A 28 7.15 8.45 10.70
C THR A 28 8.38 9.29 10.95
N SER A 29 9.52 8.72 10.62
CA SER A 29 10.78 9.46 10.54
C SER A 29 10.84 10.39 9.33
N ASP A 30 10.01 10.16 8.30
CA ASP A 30 9.97 10.96 7.09
C ASP A 30 8.56 11.47 6.77
N PRO A 31 8.32 12.79 6.83
CA PRO A 31 7.11 13.41 6.30
C PRO A 31 6.90 13.05 4.83
N GLU A 32 5.64 13.07 4.37
CA GLU A 32 5.36 12.82 2.96
C GLU A 32 5.99 13.84 2.03
N SER A 33 5.98 15.12 2.41
CA SER A 33 6.60 16.19 1.63
C SER A 33 8.07 15.93 1.33
N SER A 34 8.84 15.47 2.31
CA SER A 34 10.27 15.13 2.13
C SER A 34 10.48 13.94 1.19
N TYR A 35 9.59 12.93 1.23
CA TYR A 35 9.67 11.80 0.31
C TYR A 35 9.28 12.20 -1.12
N ALA A 36 8.21 12.99 -1.25
CA ALA A 36 7.67 13.46 -2.52
C ALA A 36 8.60 14.40 -3.28
N THR A 37 9.47 15.15 -2.59
CA THR A 37 10.52 15.96 -3.24
C THR A 37 11.48 15.08 -4.05
N VAL A 38 11.71 13.84 -3.62
CA VAL A 38 12.76 12.96 -4.14
C VAL A 38 12.18 11.88 -5.07
N TYR A 39 10.91 11.53 -4.86
CA TYR A 39 10.16 10.60 -5.69
C TYR A 39 8.81 11.20 -6.09
N SER A 40 8.72 11.67 -7.34
CA SER A 40 7.48 12.20 -7.91
C SER A 40 6.42 11.11 -8.19
N ILE A 41 6.86 9.85 -8.39
CA ILE A 41 5.99 8.70 -8.65
C ILE A 41 6.31 7.57 -7.66
N TYR A 42 5.30 7.16 -6.90
CA TYR A 42 5.42 6.04 -5.97
C TYR A 42 4.04 5.44 -5.66
N ALA A 43 4.05 4.17 -5.26
CA ALA A 43 2.92 3.52 -4.61
C ALA A 43 3.16 3.45 -3.10
N GLU A 44 2.11 3.63 -2.31
CA GLU A 44 2.11 3.46 -0.86
C GLU A 44 1.03 2.45 -0.50
N PHE A 45 1.44 1.19 -0.33
CA PHE A 45 0.56 0.13 0.17
C PHE A 45 0.41 0.25 1.67
N CYS A 46 -0.82 0.17 2.19
CA CYS A 46 -1.10 0.24 3.61
C CYS A 46 -1.91 -0.97 4.08
N ALA A 47 -1.35 -1.69 5.05
CA ALA A 47 -2.07 -2.64 5.90
C ALA A 47 -2.78 -1.87 7.01
N LEU A 48 -4.09 -1.88 6.98
CA LEU A 48 -4.96 -1.13 7.89
C LEU A 48 -5.49 -2.05 8.98
N SER A 49 -5.56 -1.56 10.21
CA SER A 49 -6.15 -2.28 11.33
C SER A 49 -7.63 -2.56 11.14
N GLN A 50 -8.23 -3.31 12.07
CA GLN A 50 -9.68 -3.28 12.27
C GLN A 50 -10.19 -1.83 12.42
N ILE A 51 -11.49 -1.63 12.22
CA ILE A 51 -12.19 -0.38 12.49
C ILE A 51 -13.21 -0.60 13.61
N LYS A 52 -13.34 0.37 14.52
CA LYS A 52 -14.32 0.31 15.60
C LYS A 52 -14.93 1.69 15.82
N LYS A 53 -16.12 1.90 15.28
CA LYS A 53 -16.85 3.13 15.54
C LYS A 53 -17.46 3.09 16.95
N LYS A 54 -17.40 4.21 17.66
CA LYS A 54 -18.03 4.35 18.98
C LYS A 54 -19.55 4.33 18.81
N PRO A 55 -20.29 3.66 19.71
CA PRO A 55 -21.74 3.55 19.59
C PRO A 55 -22.44 4.90 19.74
N GLY A 56 -23.65 5.00 19.19
CA GLY A 56 -24.53 6.15 19.39
C GLY A 56 -24.21 7.35 18.49
N PHE A 57 -23.55 7.12 17.36
CA PHE A 57 -23.36 8.12 16.31
C PHE A 57 -23.20 7.48 14.93
N GLY A 58 -24.17 7.74 14.04
CA GLY A 58 -24.11 7.24 12.65
C GLY A 58 -24.38 5.73 12.55
N ALA A 59 -23.89 5.09 11.49
CA ALA A 59 -23.93 3.66 11.30
C ALA A 59 -23.00 2.95 12.31
N GLU A 60 -23.46 1.82 12.85
CA GLU A 60 -22.66 0.99 13.74
C GLU A 60 -21.67 0.16 12.90
N VAL A 61 -20.45 0.68 12.72
CA VAL A 61 -19.41 0.04 11.90
C VAL A 61 -18.35 -0.62 12.78
N ARG A 62 -18.19 -1.94 12.62
CA ARG A 62 -17.13 -2.73 13.25
C ARG A 62 -16.52 -3.68 12.24
N GLY A 63 -15.22 -3.55 12.00
CA GLY A 63 -14.47 -4.43 11.11
C GLY A 63 -13.78 -5.54 11.88
N GLU A 64 -13.41 -6.59 11.15
CA GLU A 64 -12.72 -7.75 11.71
C GLU A 64 -11.23 -7.47 11.99
N ILE A 65 -10.63 -8.33 12.82
CA ILE A 65 -9.22 -8.23 13.26
C ILE A 65 -8.21 -8.41 12.12
N GLY A 66 -8.63 -9.00 10.99
CA GLY A 66 -7.83 -9.13 9.77
C GLY A 66 -7.55 -7.77 9.10
N GLY A 67 -8.35 -6.75 9.42
CA GLY A 67 -8.13 -5.39 8.95
C GLY A 67 -8.58 -5.16 7.52
N HIS A 68 -7.90 -4.24 6.83
CA HIS A 68 -8.18 -3.88 5.44
C HIS A 68 -6.87 -3.54 4.71
N ALA A 69 -6.86 -3.53 3.38
CA ALA A 69 -5.74 -3.07 2.59
C ALA A 69 -6.20 -1.95 1.67
N ALA A 70 -5.44 -0.87 1.62
CA ALA A 70 -5.65 0.20 0.69
C ALA A 70 -4.29 0.72 0.22
N PHE A 71 -4.23 1.36 -0.94
CA PHE A 71 -2.97 1.92 -1.40
C PHE A 71 -3.16 3.26 -2.10
N TYR A 72 -2.16 4.13 -1.95
CA TYR A 72 -2.12 5.45 -2.58
C TYR A 72 -1.09 5.43 -3.71
N VAL A 73 -1.41 6.04 -4.84
CA VAL A 73 -0.53 6.11 -6.01
C VAL A 73 -0.29 7.57 -6.36
N ARG A 74 0.93 8.06 -6.13
CA ARG A 74 1.35 9.39 -6.57
C ARG A 74 1.72 9.36 -8.05
N GLY A 75 1.26 10.35 -8.81
CA GLY A 75 1.41 10.41 -10.26
C GLY A 75 0.23 9.79 -11.04
N ALA A 76 -0.69 9.11 -10.36
CA ALA A 76 -1.98 8.71 -10.93
C ALA A 76 -3.09 9.61 -10.41
N CYS A 77 -4.00 9.98 -11.31
CA CYS A 77 -5.11 10.88 -11.05
C CYS A 77 -6.42 10.24 -11.48
N ARG A 78 -7.50 10.58 -10.77
CA ARG A 78 -8.87 10.26 -11.17
C ARG A 78 -9.21 11.00 -12.47
N SER A 79 -9.83 10.31 -13.42
CA SER A 79 -10.42 10.93 -14.61
C SER A 79 -11.64 11.79 -14.22
N THR A 80 -12.04 12.72 -15.09
CA THR A 80 -13.17 13.63 -14.84
C THR A 80 -14.38 13.23 -15.68
N GLY A 81 -15.56 13.83 -15.43
CA GLY A 81 -16.77 13.58 -16.22
C GLY A 81 -17.39 12.21 -16.00
N SER A 82 -17.85 11.54 -17.05
CA SER A 82 -18.48 10.20 -16.99
C SER A 82 -17.50 9.07 -16.70
N ASP A 83 -16.20 9.32 -16.82
CA ASP A 83 -15.12 8.33 -16.64
C ASP A 83 -14.46 8.42 -15.26
N GLN A 84 -15.14 9.01 -14.27
CA GLN A 84 -14.60 9.27 -12.95
C GLN A 84 -14.07 8.06 -12.17
N GLN A 85 -14.31 6.83 -12.61
CA GLN A 85 -13.73 5.62 -12.00
C GLN A 85 -12.63 4.98 -12.85
N LEU A 86 -12.02 5.78 -13.73
CA LEU A 86 -10.78 5.47 -14.42
C LEU A 86 -9.63 6.29 -13.83
N LEU A 87 -8.46 5.68 -13.86
CA LEU A 87 -7.20 6.34 -13.60
C LEU A 87 -6.54 6.77 -14.90
N ARG A 88 -5.83 7.88 -14.81
CA ARG A 88 -4.92 8.39 -15.83
C ARG A 88 -3.64 8.85 -15.14
N PRO A 89 -2.52 8.99 -15.86
CA PRO A 89 -1.42 9.79 -15.35
C PRO A 89 -1.93 11.18 -14.97
N CYS A 90 -1.38 11.73 -13.89
CA CYS A 90 -1.56 13.15 -13.60
C CYS A 90 -0.98 14.01 -14.74
N GLY A 91 -1.21 15.33 -14.71
CA GLY A 91 -0.67 16.28 -15.69
C GLY A 91 0.87 16.25 -15.79
N ASP A 92 1.50 17.27 -16.37
CA ASP A 92 2.97 17.30 -16.54
C ASP A 92 3.68 16.82 -15.24
N PRO A 93 4.40 15.68 -15.26
CA PRO A 93 5.03 15.11 -14.07
C PRO A 93 6.09 16.05 -13.45
N ASP A 94 6.50 17.08 -14.17
CA ASP A 94 7.43 18.12 -13.72
C ASP A 94 6.71 19.36 -13.15
N ALA A 95 5.37 19.41 -13.19
CA ALA A 95 4.60 20.42 -12.46
C ALA A 95 4.61 20.12 -10.95
N GLU A 96 4.95 21.14 -10.14
CA GLU A 96 5.18 21.07 -8.68
C GLU A 96 4.02 20.47 -7.85
N THR A 97 2.83 20.31 -8.43
CA THR A 97 1.70 19.62 -7.80
C THR A 97 1.50 18.22 -8.41
N ALA A 98 2.42 17.30 -8.16
CA ALA A 98 2.19 15.89 -8.46
C ALA A 98 1.08 15.36 -7.53
N ASP A 99 -0.16 15.47 -8.01
CA ASP A 99 -1.35 14.88 -7.41
C ASP A 99 -1.22 13.35 -7.31
N GLY A 100 -2.11 12.74 -6.54
CA GLY A 100 -2.21 11.30 -6.44
C GLY A 100 -3.62 10.86 -6.09
N VAL A 101 -3.80 9.54 -6.07
CA VAL A 101 -5.11 8.92 -5.87
C VAL A 101 -5.00 7.80 -4.85
N GLY A 102 -5.93 7.78 -3.90
CA GLY A 102 -6.16 6.63 -3.04
C GLY A 102 -7.05 5.62 -3.74
N ILE A 103 -6.68 4.35 -3.68
CA ILE A 103 -7.45 3.24 -4.23
C ILE A 103 -7.99 2.40 -3.07
N SER A 104 -9.31 2.24 -3.03
CA SER A 104 -10.00 1.40 -2.07
C SER A 104 -10.91 0.39 -2.77
N MET A 105 -10.91 -0.85 -2.28
CA MET A 105 -11.77 -1.94 -2.74
C MET A 105 -12.64 -2.38 -1.58
N ASN A 106 -13.95 -2.24 -1.72
CA ASN A 106 -14.89 -2.51 -0.63
C ASN A 106 -15.90 -3.58 -1.04
N GLU A 107 -16.20 -4.51 -0.13
CA GLU A 107 -17.25 -5.51 -0.33
C GLU A 107 -18.64 -4.90 -0.54
N HIS A 108 -18.82 -3.64 -0.13
CA HIS A 108 -20.06 -2.91 -0.37
C HIS A 108 -20.32 -2.66 -1.86
N PHE A 109 -19.30 -2.54 -2.70
CA PHE A 109 -19.46 -2.14 -4.10
C PHE A 109 -20.06 -3.25 -4.95
N ARG A 110 -20.93 -2.86 -5.89
CA ARG A 110 -21.63 -3.78 -6.80
C ARG A 110 -21.21 -3.59 -8.26
N ASN A 111 -21.11 -2.36 -8.74
CA ASN A 111 -20.77 -2.03 -10.13
C ASN A 111 -19.34 -1.47 -10.29
N ALA A 112 -18.51 -1.60 -9.25
CA ALA A 112 -17.09 -1.29 -9.26
C ALA A 112 -16.36 -2.27 -8.35
N LYS A 113 -15.11 -2.59 -8.69
CA LYS A 113 -14.21 -3.35 -7.82
C LYS A 113 -13.47 -2.43 -6.86
N TRP A 114 -13.09 -1.26 -7.32
CA TRP A 114 -12.45 -0.23 -6.52
C TRP A 114 -12.94 1.17 -6.88
N VAL A 115 -12.73 2.11 -5.96
CA VAL A 115 -12.99 3.55 -6.15
C VAL A 115 -11.71 4.37 -6.02
N ALA A 116 -11.66 5.50 -6.73
CA ALA A 116 -10.54 6.44 -6.71
C ALA A 116 -10.86 7.67 -5.85
N VAL A 117 -10.09 7.88 -4.78
CA VAL A 117 -10.18 9.05 -3.90
C VAL A 117 -9.10 10.07 -4.27
N PRO A 118 -9.46 11.28 -4.73
CA PRO A 118 -8.47 12.27 -5.14
C PRO A 118 -7.72 12.82 -3.92
N GLY A 119 -6.41 12.89 -4.02
CA GLY A 119 -5.55 13.53 -3.03
C GLY A 119 -5.27 12.66 -1.81
N ARG A 120 -4.03 12.80 -1.33
CA ARG A 120 -3.53 12.06 -0.17
C ARG A 120 -4.29 12.40 1.12
N GLU A 121 -4.49 13.69 1.38
CA GLU A 121 -5.04 14.16 2.65
C GLU A 121 -6.49 13.77 2.83
N LEU A 122 -7.30 13.81 1.77
CA LEU A 122 -8.67 13.31 1.81
C LEU A 122 -8.68 11.79 2.04
N PHE A 123 -7.87 11.04 1.28
CA PHE A 123 -7.82 9.59 1.37
C PHE A 123 -7.39 9.09 2.75
N PHE A 124 -6.29 9.63 3.28
CA PHE A 124 -5.69 9.13 4.51
C PHE A 124 -6.16 9.83 5.77
N ASN A 125 -6.42 11.13 5.72
CA ASN A 125 -6.60 11.95 6.92
C ASN A 125 -7.93 12.71 6.91
N GLY A 126 -8.80 12.53 5.90
CA GLY A 126 -10.08 13.24 5.81
C GLY A 126 -9.93 14.76 5.90
N ASN A 127 -8.83 15.29 5.37
CA ASN A 127 -8.46 16.71 5.45
C ASN A 127 -8.37 17.26 6.89
N LEU A 128 -8.17 16.41 7.91
CA LEU A 128 -7.83 16.86 9.26
C LEU A 128 -6.40 17.37 9.31
N GLN A 129 -6.19 18.44 10.07
CA GLN A 129 -4.84 18.89 10.39
C GLN A 129 -4.20 17.98 11.46
N PRO A 130 -2.86 17.85 11.48
CA PRO A 130 -2.17 17.15 12.56
C PRO A 130 -2.56 17.69 13.93
N GLY A 131 -3.00 16.81 14.83
CA GLY A 131 -3.43 17.16 16.20
C GLY A 131 -4.83 17.76 16.32
N GLU A 132 -5.54 18.04 15.22
CA GLU A 132 -6.95 18.46 15.27
C GLU A 132 -7.81 17.34 15.89
N ARG A 133 -8.85 17.67 16.67
CA ARG A 133 -9.76 16.63 17.20
C ARG A 133 -10.73 16.16 16.12
N LEU A 134 -10.86 14.85 15.91
CA LEU A 134 -11.98 14.31 15.13
C LEU A 134 -13.27 14.38 15.95
N THR A 135 -14.02 15.48 15.77
CA THR A 135 -15.35 15.66 16.37
C THR A 135 -16.45 15.10 15.47
N ARG A 136 -17.64 14.87 16.04
CA ARG A 136 -18.85 14.50 15.29
C ARG A 136 -19.24 15.53 14.22
N ASN A 137 -19.02 16.82 14.50
CA ASN A 137 -19.31 17.90 13.55
C ASN A 137 -18.33 17.86 12.37
N ARG A 138 -17.03 17.70 12.65
CA ARG A 138 -16.01 17.58 11.60
C ARG A 138 -16.23 16.35 10.73
N TYR A 139 -16.61 15.23 11.33
CA TYR A 139 -17.01 14.02 10.60
C TYR A 139 -18.16 14.29 9.63
N ARG A 140 -19.25 14.94 10.09
CA ARG A 140 -20.38 15.28 9.22
C ARG A 140 -20.03 16.29 8.13
N ALA A 141 -19.18 17.27 8.45
CA ALA A 141 -18.67 18.23 7.47
C ALA A 141 -17.89 17.52 6.36
N LEU A 142 -17.00 16.59 6.71
CA LEU A 142 -16.30 15.77 5.71
C LEU A 142 -17.27 14.98 4.83
N GLN A 143 -18.30 14.36 5.41
CA GLN A 143 -19.29 13.64 4.59
C GLN A 143 -19.99 14.56 3.59
N ALA A 144 -20.36 15.76 4.03
CA ALA A 144 -20.97 16.75 3.14
C ALA A 144 -19.99 17.21 2.04
N GLU A 145 -18.72 17.46 2.37
CA GLU A 145 -17.66 17.79 1.40
C GLU A 145 -17.50 16.67 0.36
N VAL A 146 -17.41 15.42 0.80
CA VAL A 146 -17.21 14.26 -0.07
C VAL A 146 -18.44 13.97 -0.91
N GLN A 147 -19.63 14.12 -0.36
CA GLN A 147 -20.89 14.01 -1.09
C GLN A 147 -21.01 15.10 -2.16
N GLN A 148 -20.67 16.35 -1.83
CA GLN A 148 -20.68 17.45 -2.79
C GLN A 148 -19.68 17.23 -3.94
N SER A 149 -18.56 16.56 -3.66
CA SER A 149 -17.56 16.22 -4.69
C SER A 149 -17.97 15.09 -5.63
N GLY A 150 -19.08 14.39 -5.34
CA GLY A 150 -19.53 13.24 -6.12
C GLY A 150 -18.56 12.06 -6.10
N LEU A 151 -17.87 11.82 -4.96
CA LEU A 151 -16.87 10.76 -4.86
C LEU A 151 -17.44 9.37 -5.19
N LEU A 152 -18.66 9.10 -4.72
CA LEU A 152 -19.34 7.82 -4.88
C LEU A 152 -20.48 7.90 -5.92
N ASP A 153 -20.56 8.99 -6.68
CA ASP A 153 -21.60 9.15 -7.70
C ASP A 153 -21.45 8.06 -8.77
N GLY A 154 -22.57 7.41 -9.08
CA GLY A 154 -22.61 6.27 -10.00
C GLY A 154 -22.08 4.96 -9.42
N ILE A 155 -21.57 4.92 -8.17
CA ILE A 155 -21.22 3.67 -7.49
C ILE A 155 -22.48 3.08 -6.85
N GLU A 156 -22.82 1.87 -7.26
CA GLU A 156 -23.87 1.06 -6.67
C GLU A 156 -23.32 0.21 -5.54
N PHE A 157 -24.08 0.13 -4.45
CA PHE A 157 -23.77 -0.72 -3.32
C PHE A 157 -24.71 -1.93 -3.34
N HIS A 158 -24.25 -3.06 -2.81
CA HIS A 158 -25.09 -4.24 -2.65
C HIS A 158 -26.28 -3.95 -1.71
N PRO A 159 -27.46 -4.56 -1.95
CA PRO A 159 -28.65 -4.31 -1.14
C PRO A 159 -28.46 -4.61 0.35
N TRP A 160 -27.66 -5.61 0.70
CA TRP A 160 -27.44 -6.03 2.08
C TRP A 160 -26.74 -4.95 2.92
N VAL A 161 -26.01 -4.02 2.30
CA VAL A 161 -25.37 -2.92 3.02
C VAL A 161 -26.41 -2.03 3.69
N PHE A 162 -27.60 -1.92 3.10
CA PHE A 162 -28.68 -1.05 3.59
C PHE A 162 -29.64 -1.74 4.57
N ALA A 163 -29.41 -3.02 4.90
CA ALA A 163 -30.33 -3.79 5.75
C ALA A 163 -30.52 -3.15 7.14
N ASP A 164 -29.44 -2.59 7.70
CA ASP A 164 -29.42 -1.94 9.01
C ASP A 164 -29.39 -0.41 8.94
N MET A 165 -29.78 0.17 7.78
CA MET A 165 -29.79 1.61 7.60
C MET A 165 -30.80 2.29 8.54
N PRO A 166 -30.40 3.34 9.30
CA PRO A 166 -31.30 4.02 10.21
C PRO A 166 -32.51 4.64 9.49
N PRO A 167 -33.73 4.57 10.07
CA PRO A 167 -34.93 5.19 9.50
C PRO A 167 -34.72 6.67 9.15
N GLY A 168 -35.23 7.10 8.00
CA GLY A 168 -35.11 8.49 7.52
C GLY A 168 -33.75 8.84 6.89
N THR A 169 -32.81 7.89 6.79
CA THR A 169 -31.57 8.07 6.02
C THR A 169 -31.83 7.63 4.57
N SER A 170 -31.42 8.44 3.59
CA SER A 170 -31.45 8.01 2.18
C SER A 170 -30.31 7.03 1.91
N THR A 171 -30.53 6.08 0.99
CA THR A 171 -29.50 5.13 0.56
C THR A 171 -28.23 5.85 0.11
N GLU A 172 -28.38 6.94 -0.65
CA GLU A 172 -27.24 7.73 -1.13
C GLU A 172 -26.42 8.32 0.02
N LYS A 173 -27.07 8.96 1.00
CA LYS A 173 -26.38 9.48 2.18
C LYS A 173 -25.71 8.37 2.98
N TYR A 174 -26.33 7.20 3.05
CA TYR A 174 -25.80 6.07 3.78
C TYR A 174 -24.53 5.48 3.16
N LYS A 175 -24.37 5.53 1.82
CA LYS A 175 -23.10 5.16 1.16
C LYS A 175 -21.92 5.94 1.71
N TYR A 176 -22.07 7.27 1.81
CA TYR A 176 -21.08 8.18 2.40
C TYR A 176 -20.93 8.01 3.93
N GLU A 177 -21.82 7.28 4.60
CA GLU A 177 -21.68 6.96 6.02
C GLU A 177 -20.84 5.71 6.24
N VAL A 178 -21.11 4.64 5.51
CA VAL A 178 -20.42 3.36 5.70
C VAL A 178 -19.04 3.29 5.02
N SER A 179 -18.70 4.30 4.21
CA SER A 179 -17.41 4.39 3.50
C SER A 179 -16.33 5.13 4.30
N VAL A 180 -16.68 5.90 5.34
CA VAL A 180 -15.70 6.65 6.14
C VAL A 180 -14.79 5.69 6.90
N ALA A 181 -13.48 5.98 6.88
CA ALA A 181 -12.42 5.17 7.46
C ALA A 181 -12.27 3.77 6.83
N THR A 182 -12.93 3.51 5.70
CA THR A 182 -12.67 2.34 4.84
C THR A 182 -12.19 2.82 3.47
N ASP A 183 -12.99 3.62 2.77
CA ASP A 183 -12.68 4.07 1.40
C ASP A 183 -11.99 5.42 1.33
N TYR A 184 -12.36 6.35 2.22
CA TYR A 184 -11.72 7.64 2.38
C TYR A 184 -11.61 8.01 3.86
N ALA A 185 -10.76 8.98 4.18
CA ALA A 185 -10.38 9.33 5.53
C ALA A 185 -10.00 8.11 6.39
N VAL A 186 -9.23 7.19 5.80
CA VAL A 186 -8.86 5.89 6.39
C VAL A 186 -8.32 6.04 7.82
N GLY A 187 -7.48 7.04 8.04
CA GLY A 187 -6.86 7.33 9.34
C GLY A 187 -7.82 7.80 10.43
N PHE A 188 -9.08 8.16 10.12
CA PHE A 188 -10.06 8.51 11.15
C PHE A 188 -10.30 7.36 12.14
N GLY A 189 -10.30 6.11 11.67
CA GLY A 189 -10.67 4.97 12.50
C GLY A 189 -9.68 3.80 12.44
N ARG A 190 -8.59 3.93 11.68
CA ARG A 190 -7.63 2.83 11.45
C ARG A 190 -6.19 3.26 11.69
N GLY A 191 -5.46 2.42 12.43
CA GLY A 191 -4.00 2.43 12.41
C GLY A 191 -3.51 1.76 11.13
N ARG A 192 -2.31 2.13 10.67
CA ARG A 192 -1.75 1.63 9.41
C ARG A 192 -0.25 1.38 9.48
N TYR A 193 0.18 0.28 8.90
CA TYR A 193 1.55 0.08 8.43
C TYR A 193 1.58 0.29 6.93
N CYS A 194 2.41 1.21 6.45
CA CYS A 194 2.49 1.53 5.03
C CYS A 194 3.91 1.32 4.48
N ALA A 195 4.00 0.74 3.29
CA ALA A 195 5.22 0.58 2.53
C ALA A 195 5.17 1.50 1.32
N ARG A 196 6.08 2.47 1.25
CA ARG A 196 6.29 3.28 0.04
C ARG A 196 7.27 2.57 -0.88
N VAL A 197 6.97 2.53 -2.16
CA VAL A 197 7.83 1.97 -3.20
C VAL A 197 7.89 2.95 -4.36
N ALA A 198 9.09 3.44 -4.64
CA ALA A 198 9.35 4.32 -5.78
C ALA A 198 9.12 3.60 -7.10
N MET A 199 8.51 4.29 -8.07
CA MET A 199 8.16 3.73 -9.36
C MET A 199 8.66 4.63 -10.50
N THR A 200 8.81 4.05 -11.68
CA THR A 200 9.00 4.81 -12.91
C THR A 200 7.67 5.06 -13.61
N ARG A 201 7.66 5.98 -14.59
CA ARG A 201 6.47 6.25 -15.41
C ARG A 201 5.96 5.00 -16.14
N PRO A 202 6.80 4.14 -16.77
CA PRO A 202 6.31 2.89 -17.35
C PRO A 202 5.66 1.93 -16.35
N GLN A 203 6.21 1.84 -15.13
CA GLN A 203 5.60 1.01 -14.07
C GLN A 203 4.26 1.59 -13.59
N LEU A 204 4.16 2.91 -13.46
CA LEU A 204 2.91 3.60 -13.13
C LEU A 204 1.84 3.34 -14.20
N LEU A 205 2.19 3.45 -15.49
CA LEU A 205 1.28 3.18 -16.59
C LEU A 205 0.77 1.73 -16.55
N ALA A 206 1.67 0.76 -16.35
CA ALA A 206 1.28 -0.65 -16.22
C ALA A 206 0.33 -0.90 -15.04
N MET A 207 0.54 -0.21 -13.91
CA MET A 207 -0.34 -0.27 -12.75
C MET A 207 -1.72 0.36 -13.06
N ILE A 208 -1.74 1.53 -13.71
CA ILE A 208 -2.99 2.21 -14.13
C ILE A 208 -3.79 1.31 -15.08
N ASP A 209 -3.15 0.71 -16.08
CA ASP A 209 -3.79 -0.16 -17.06
C ASP A 209 -4.42 -1.38 -16.37
N PHE A 210 -3.68 -2.00 -15.44
CA PHE A 210 -4.21 -3.10 -14.62
C PHE A 210 -5.44 -2.67 -13.81
N LEU A 211 -5.36 -1.57 -13.07
CA LEU A 211 -6.46 -1.11 -12.23
C LEU A 211 -7.70 -0.78 -13.06
N ASN A 212 -7.53 -0.08 -14.17
CA ASN A 212 -8.62 0.23 -15.10
C ASN A 212 -9.24 -1.04 -15.69
N ALA A 213 -8.42 -2.05 -16.04
CA ALA A 213 -8.91 -3.33 -16.54
C ALA A 213 -9.74 -4.08 -15.49
N GLU A 214 -9.33 -4.07 -14.22
CA GLU A 214 -10.07 -4.70 -13.12
C GLU A 214 -11.45 -4.07 -12.87
N ASN A 215 -11.60 -2.76 -13.10
CA ASN A 215 -12.90 -2.08 -12.98
C ASN A 215 -13.78 -2.21 -14.24
N ALA A 216 -13.21 -2.52 -15.40
CA ALA A 216 -13.91 -2.45 -16.68
C ALA A 216 -15.15 -3.36 -16.80
N PRO A 217 -15.14 -4.64 -16.35
CA PRO A 217 -16.32 -5.51 -16.44
C PRO A 217 -17.53 -4.93 -15.69
N TYR A 218 -17.30 -4.42 -14.49
CA TYR A 218 -18.36 -3.90 -13.61
C TYR A 218 -18.91 -2.57 -14.09
N ARG A 219 -18.03 -1.65 -14.50
CA ARG A 219 -18.41 -0.36 -15.08
C ARG A 219 -19.24 -0.50 -16.36
N SER A 220 -18.94 -1.50 -17.18
CA SER A 220 -19.67 -1.80 -18.41
C SER A 220 -20.99 -2.57 -18.21
N GLY A 221 -21.33 -2.94 -16.97
CA GLY A 221 -22.49 -3.78 -16.66
C GLY A 221 -22.35 -5.24 -17.10
N ARG A 222 -21.14 -5.67 -17.53
CA ARG A 222 -20.86 -7.06 -17.93
C ARG A 222 -20.68 -8.01 -16.75
N GLY A 223 -20.59 -7.48 -15.53
CA GLY A 223 -20.47 -8.28 -14.31
C GLY A 223 -20.91 -7.51 -13.08
N GLU A 224 -21.16 -8.25 -12.01
CA GLU A 224 -21.41 -7.73 -10.67
C GLU A 224 -20.19 -8.05 -9.80
N PHE A 225 -19.63 -7.05 -9.13
CA PHE A 225 -18.50 -7.26 -8.25
C PHE A 225 -18.97 -7.97 -6.98
N ARG A 226 -18.31 -9.08 -6.66
CA ARG A 226 -18.54 -9.87 -5.45
C ARG A 226 -17.22 -10.08 -4.76
N TRP A 227 -17.04 -9.38 -3.67
CA TRP A 227 -15.87 -9.54 -2.84
C TRP A 227 -15.83 -10.94 -2.22
N SER A 228 -14.65 -11.53 -2.15
CA SER A 228 -14.42 -12.82 -1.52
C SER A 228 -13.13 -12.77 -0.73
N LEU A 229 -13.23 -12.99 0.59
CA LEU A 229 -12.09 -13.03 1.50
C LEU A 229 -10.96 -13.93 0.97
N PHE A 230 -11.30 -15.03 0.31
CA PHE A 230 -10.35 -16.06 -0.12
C PHE A 230 -9.97 -16.00 -1.59
N GLN A 231 -10.77 -15.34 -2.45
CA GLN A 231 -10.61 -15.47 -3.90
C GLN A 231 -10.42 -14.14 -4.63
N ASP A 232 -10.97 -13.05 -4.10
CA ASP A 232 -10.87 -11.73 -4.71
C ASP A 232 -11.16 -10.65 -3.66
N ASN A 233 -10.10 -10.25 -2.95
CA ASN A 233 -10.16 -9.28 -1.86
C ASN A 233 -9.22 -8.09 -2.12
N CYS A 234 -9.25 -7.10 -1.23
CA CYS A 234 -8.44 -5.89 -1.30
C CYS A 234 -6.92 -6.13 -1.45
N ILE A 235 -6.41 -7.26 -0.97
CA ILE A 235 -4.99 -7.59 -1.05
C ILE A 235 -4.65 -8.18 -2.42
N HIS A 236 -5.53 -8.99 -3.02
CA HIS A 236 -5.32 -9.45 -4.39
C HIS A 236 -5.22 -8.27 -5.36
N LEU A 237 -6.09 -7.27 -5.20
CA LEU A 237 -6.03 -6.05 -6.02
C LEU A 237 -4.70 -5.32 -5.82
N ALA A 238 -4.31 -5.05 -4.57
CA ALA A 238 -3.08 -4.34 -4.27
C ALA A 238 -1.81 -5.09 -4.71
N HIS A 239 -1.77 -6.41 -4.45
CA HIS A 239 -0.68 -7.29 -4.85
C HIS A 239 -0.53 -7.29 -6.37
N ASN A 240 -1.62 -7.50 -7.10
CA ASN A 240 -1.58 -7.61 -8.55
C ASN A 240 -1.34 -6.25 -9.23
N ALA A 241 -1.73 -5.15 -8.61
CA ALA A 241 -1.34 -3.80 -9.05
C ALA A 241 0.20 -3.60 -8.98
N LEU A 242 0.83 -4.05 -7.89
CA LEU A 242 2.29 -4.03 -7.75
C LEU A 242 2.98 -5.07 -8.65
N ALA A 243 2.33 -6.22 -8.90
CA ALA A 243 2.81 -7.22 -9.85
C ALA A 243 2.80 -6.71 -11.29
N ALA A 244 1.76 -5.94 -11.67
CA ALA A 244 1.67 -5.28 -12.97
C ALA A 244 2.85 -4.31 -13.17
N ALA A 245 3.28 -3.64 -12.10
CA ALA A 245 4.46 -2.78 -12.04
C ALA A 245 5.81 -3.53 -11.91
N GLY A 246 5.81 -4.88 -11.92
CA GLY A 246 7.02 -5.70 -11.91
C GLY A 246 7.67 -5.90 -10.55
N ILE A 247 7.00 -5.56 -9.44
CA ILE A 247 7.54 -5.77 -8.10
C ILE A 247 7.69 -7.27 -7.81
N TRP A 248 6.69 -8.08 -8.17
CA TRP A 248 6.65 -9.53 -7.98
C TRP A 248 5.71 -10.19 -9.00
N SER A 249 5.55 -11.50 -8.90
CA SER A 249 4.62 -12.26 -9.73
C SER A 249 3.17 -12.00 -9.35
N VAL A 250 2.26 -12.22 -10.31
CA VAL A 250 0.81 -12.12 -10.07
C VAL A 250 0.36 -13.20 -9.09
N TRP A 251 -0.49 -12.83 -8.13
CA TRP A 251 -1.23 -13.76 -7.29
C TRP A 251 -2.57 -14.09 -7.97
N PRO A 252 -2.79 -15.34 -8.40
CA PRO A 252 -4.02 -15.71 -9.08
C PRO A 252 -5.25 -15.57 -8.18
N THR A 253 -6.30 -14.98 -8.71
CA THR A 253 -7.64 -14.90 -8.11
C THR A 253 -8.48 -16.13 -8.49
N ASN A 254 -9.58 -16.38 -7.77
CA ASN A 254 -10.56 -17.44 -8.10
C ASN A 254 -10.01 -18.87 -8.17
N ARG A 255 -8.98 -19.17 -7.36
CA ARG A 255 -8.49 -20.54 -7.18
C ARG A 255 -9.54 -21.41 -6.45
N GLY A 256 -9.40 -22.73 -6.58
CA GLY A 256 -10.25 -23.68 -5.88
C GLY A 256 -10.16 -23.50 -4.35
N TRP A 257 -11.29 -23.62 -3.65
CA TRP A 257 -11.44 -23.22 -2.24
C TRP A 257 -10.41 -23.82 -1.28
N LEU A 258 -9.97 -25.07 -1.50
CA LEU A 258 -8.95 -25.72 -0.67
C LEU A 258 -7.59 -25.01 -0.74
N ILE A 259 -7.21 -24.55 -1.93
CA ILE A 259 -5.96 -23.81 -2.13
C ILE A 259 -6.11 -22.42 -1.53
N SER A 260 -7.24 -21.76 -1.78
CA SER A 260 -7.51 -20.41 -1.26
C SER A 260 -7.57 -20.34 0.27
N LEU A 261 -7.97 -21.40 0.98
CA LEU A 261 -7.97 -21.42 2.46
C LEU A 261 -6.55 -21.49 3.06
N LEU A 262 -5.63 -22.15 2.36
CA LEU A 262 -4.23 -22.33 2.79
C LEU A 262 -3.34 -21.16 2.36
N ASP A 263 -3.77 -20.41 1.35
CA ASP A 263 -3.01 -19.36 0.66
C ASP A 263 -3.85 -18.08 0.55
N PHE A 264 -4.54 -17.67 1.63
CA PHE A 264 -5.24 -16.38 1.63
C PHE A 264 -4.33 -15.26 2.12
N PRO A 265 -4.25 -14.15 1.38
CA PRO A 265 -3.43 -13.04 1.78
C PRO A 265 -4.07 -12.29 2.96
N VAL A 266 -3.25 -11.80 3.88
CA VAL A 266 -3.65 -10.88 4.96
C VAL A 266 -2.87 -9.57 4.86
N PRO A 267 -3.48 -8.39 5.11
CA PRO A 267 -2.85 -7.11 4.78
C PRO A 267 -1.49 -6.94 5.44
N LYS A 268 -1.36 -7.39 6.70
CA LYS A 268 -0.14 -7.29 7.48
C LYS A 268 0.99 -8.17 6.92
N ASN A 269 0.68 -9.40 6.49
CA ASN A 269 1.65 -10.30 5.83
C ASN A 269 2.14 -9.63 4.53
N GLU A 270 1.22 -9.06 3.75
CA GLU A 270 1.54 -8.40 2.47
C GLU A 270 2.45 -7.19 2.64
N PHE A 271 2.22 -6.37 3.67
CA PHE A 271 3.13 -5.26 4.01
C PHE A 271 4.56 -5.77 4.26
N VAL A 272 4.70 -6.86 5.02
CA VAL A 272 6.02 -7.46 5.29
C VAL A 272 6.64 -8.00 4.01
N ASN A 273 5.87 -8.72 3.18
CA ASN A 273 6.34 -9.23 1.90
C ASN A 273 6.85 -8.11 0.99
N LEU A 274 6.12 -7.00 0.90
CA LEU A 274 6.52 -5.85 0.09
C LEU A 274 7.82 -5.23 0.60
N MET A 275 7.91 -4.99 1.90
CA MET A 275 9.10 -4.40 2.50
C MET A 275 10.34 -5.28 2.34
N ARG A 276 10.18 -6.61 2.43
CA ARG A 276 11.27 -7.56 2.19
C ARG A 276 11.64 -7.59 0.71
N ARG A 277 10.66 -7.72 -0.19
CA ARG A 277 10.88 -7.78 -1.64
C ARG A 277 11.59 -6.53 -2.15
N ALA A 278 11.12 -5.35 -1.77
CA ALA A 278 11.65 -4.08 -2.25
C ALA A 278 13.04 -3.73 -1.67
N ASN A 279 13.48 -4.42 -0.60
CA ASN A 279 14.78 -4.24 0.03
C ASN A 279 15.67 -5.51 0.00
N ASP A 280 15.35 -6.49 -0.86
CA ASP A 280 16.09 -7.75 -0.91
C ASP A 280 17.47 -7.56 -1.54
N ALA A 281 18.53 -7.76 -0.74
CA ALA A 281 19.90 -7.67 -1.19
C ALA A 281 20.25 -8.69 -2.28
N ALA A 282 19.59 -9.86 -2.27
CA ALA A 282 19.85 -10.91 -3.25
C ALA A 282 19.47 -10.45 -4.67
N LEU A 283 18.47 -9.57 -4.80
CA LEU A 283 18.02 -9.02 -6.07
C LEU A 283 18.93 -7.89 -6.61
N LEU A 284 20.08 -7.65 -5.98
CA LEU A 284 21.19 -6.90 -6.58
C LEU A 284 22.19 -7.80 -7.31
N ASN A 285 22.08 -9.13 -7.17
CA ASN A 285 22.90 -10.08 -7.93
C ASN A 285 22.25 -10.34 -9.30
N PRO A 286 22.91 -10.03 -10.44
CA PRO A 286 22.32 -10.22 -11.77
C PRO A 286 21.92 -11.67 -12.09
N ILE A 287 22.56 -12.68 -11.46
CA ILE A 287 22.18 -14.08 -11.62
C ILE A 287 20.83 -14.36 -10.92
N ALA A 288 20.68 -13.90 -9.68
CA ALA A 288 19.42 -14.06 -8.93
C ALA A 288 18.27 -13.31 -9.62
N VAL A 289 18.54 -12.10 -10.14
CA VAL A 289 17.56 -11.32 -10.90
C VAL A 289 17.15 -12.03 -12.19
N TRP A 290 18.08 -12.68 -12.89
CA TRP A 290 17.73 -13.47 -14.07
C TRP A 290 16.85 -14.67 -13.73
N GLN A 291 17.12 -15.35 -12.61
CA GLN A 291 16.37 -16.53 -12.18
C GLN A 291 14.96 -16.18 -11.67
N ASP A 292 14.76 -14.97 -11.17
CA ASP A 292 13.46 -14.46 -10.73
C ASP A 292 12.69 -13.82 -11.90
N PRO A 293 11.55 -14.39 -12.35
CA PRO A 293 10.85 -13.89 -13.54
C PRO A 293 10.35 -12.44 -13.41
N ALA A 294 9.91 -12.03 -12.23
CA ALA A 294 9.41 -10.67 -12.00
C ALA A 294 10.57 -9.66 -11.97
N ALA A 295 11.69 -10.03 -11.34
CA ALA A 295 12.88 -9.20 -11.30
C ALA A 295 13.53 -9.06 -12.69
N ARG A 296 13.59 -10.16 -13.45
CA ARG A 296 14.03 -10.15 -14.85
C ARG A 296 13.15 -9.25 -15.72
N ARG A 297 11.82 -9.31 -15.54
CA ARG A 297 10.86 -8.43 -16.22
C ARG A 297 11.11 -6.96 -15.88
N SER A 298 11.45 -6.61 -14.64
CA SER A 298 11.79 -5.23 -14.28
C SER A 298 12.98 -4.68 -15.06
N VAL A 299 13.99 -5.51 -15.31
CA VAL A 299 15.15 -5.10 -16.11
C VAL A 299 14.80 -5.02 -17.60
N LEU A 300 14.17 -6.06 -18.14
CA LEU A 300 13.91 -6.14 -19.58
C LEU A 300 12.82 -5.19 -20.04
N GLN A 301 11.68 -5.13 -19.34
CA GLN A 301 10.52 -4.35 -19.74
C GLN A 301 10.59 -2.90 -19.25
N PHE A 302 11.02 -2.69 -17.99
CA PHE A 302 11.02 -1.35 -17.40
C PHE A 302 12.38 -0.66 -17.42
N GLY A 303 13.47 -1.36 -17.76
CA GLY A 303 14.81 -0.78 -17.83
C GLY A 303 15.32 -0.34 -16.45
N GLN A 304 14.93 -1.05 -15.39
CA GLN A 304 15.24 -0.67 -14.00
C GLN A 304 15.74 -1.88 -13.20
N LEU A 305 16.50 -1.59 -12.13
CA LEU A 305 16.81 -2.59 -11.13
C LEU A 305 15.53 -3.03 -10.40
N PRO A 306 15.40 -4.32 -10.04
CA PRO A 306 14.20 -4.86 -9.38
C PRO A 306 14.06 -4.40 -7.93
N VAL A 307 15.18 -4.10 -7.26
CA VAL A 307 15.23 -3.44 -5.96
C VAL A 307 15.90 -2.08 -6.13
N ARG A 308 15.27 -1.05 -5.58
CA ARG A 308 15.70 0.34 -5.70
C ARG A 308 15.61 1.03 -4.35
N ALA A 309 16.49 2.00 -4.14
CA ALA A 309 16.35 2.90 -3.01
C ALA A 309 14.99 3.61 -3.04
N GLY A 310 14.45 3.93 -1.87
CA GLY A 310 13.16 4.58 -1.64
C GLY A 310 12.13 3.67 -0.97
N ALA A 311 12.39 2.36 -0.87
CA ALA A 311 11.48 1.44 -0.21
C ALA A 311 11.50 1.60 1.32
N ILE A 312 10.53 2.32 1.89
CA ILE A 312 10.46 2.60 3.33
C ILE A 312 9.11 2.22 3.96
N ALA A 313 9.18 1.78 5.21
CA ALA A 313 8.09 1.47 6.10
C ALA A 313 7.71 2.69 6.94
N LEU A 314 6.40 2.86 7.12
CA LEU A 314 5.78 3.89 7.94
C LEU A 314 4.77 3.23 8.86
N SER A 315 4.63 3.77 10.07
CA SER A 315 3.51 3.42 10.95
C SER A 315 2.78 4.68 11.38
N ARG A 316 1.45 4.63 11.38
CA ARG A 316 0.58 5.73 11.78
C ARG A 316 -0.57 5.17 12.61
N PRO A 317 -0.80 5.69 13.83
CA PRO A 317 -2.01 5.32 14.57
C PRO A 317 -3.26 5.88 13.88
N ALA A 318 -4.43 5.42 14.34
CA ALA A 318 -5.66 6.14 14.07
C ALA A 318 -5.55 7.56 14.62
N HIS A 319 -6.27 8.49 13.99
CA HIS A 319 -6.22 9.90 14.32
C HIS A 319 -6.63 10.12 15.78
N GLU A 320 -5.84 10.90 16.51
CA GLU A 320 -6.10 11.28 17.90
C GLU A 320 -5.92 12.79 18.09
N PRO A 321 -6.75 13.44 18.93
CA PRO A 321 -7.87 12.87 19.71
C PRO A 321 -9.12 12.58 18.87
N ASN A 322 -9.93 11.59 19.29
CA ASN A 322 -11.01 11.02 18.48
C ASN A 322 -12.32 10.82 19.24
N ASP A 323 -13.40 11.50 18.81
CA ASP A 323 -14.73 11.37 19.42
C ASP A 323 -15.62 10.35 18.70
N VAL A 324 -15.18 9.83 17.55
CA VAL A 324 -16.01 9.00 16.64
C VAL A 324 -15.59 7.53 16.65
N TYR A 325 -14.29 7.24 16.75
CA TYR A 325 -13.74 5.88 16.68
C TYR A 325 -12.96 5.52 17.94
N GLU A 326 -12.92 4.23 18.28
CA GLU A 326 -11.91 3.69 19.20
C GLU A 326 -10.54 3.65 18.51
N THR A 327 -9.47 3.95 19.24
CA THR A 327 -8.09 3.95 18.72
C THR A 327 -7.23 2.81 19.26
N ALA A 328 -7.77 2.02 20.20
CA ALA A 328 -7.20 0.75 20.64
C ALA A 328 -7.54 -0.37 19.63
N LEU A 329 -6.69 -0.48 18.60
CA LEU A 329 -6.95 -1.29 17.41
C LEU A 329 -6.07 -2.53 17.32
N LYS A 330 -6.57 -3.53 16.60
CA LYS A 330 -5.90 -4.82 16.35
C LYS A 330 -5.61 -4.99 14.86
N LEU A 331 -4.51 -5.68 14.56
CA LEU A 331 -4.15 -6.13 13.22
C LEU A 331 -3.29 -7.40 13.35
N VAL A 332 -3.85 -8.53 12.94
CA VAL A 332 -3.22 -9.85 13.08
C VAL A 332 -2.37 -10.23 11.87
N PHE A 333 -1.43 -11.14 12.09
CA PHE A 333 -0.81 -11.92 11.01
C PHE A 333 -1.62 -13.20 10.78
N TYR A 334 -1.64 -13.69 9.55
CA TYR A 334 -2.07 -15.05 9.29
C TYR A 334 -0.87 -15.97 9.34
N ASP A 335 -0.47 -16.30 10.57
CA ASP A 335 0.66 -17.16 10.98
C ASP A 335 0.41 -17.77 12.38
N GLU A 336 -0.75 -17.51 12.98
CA GLU A 336 -1.03 -17.83 14.38
C GLU A 336 -1.52 -19.28 14.58
N PRO A 337 -1.12 -19.95 15.69
CA PRO A 337 -0.68 -19.25 16.90
C PRO A 337 0.81 -18.84 17.00
N HIS A 338 1.83 -19.65 16.65
CA HIS A 338 3.16 -19.37 17.26
C HIS A 338 4.47 -19.56 16.45
N LEU A 339 4.46 -19.92 15.16
CA LEU A 339 5.71 -20.31 14.47
C LEU A 339 5.92 -19.70 13.07
N GLY A 340 5.07 -18.77 12.67
CA GLY A 340 5.27 -18.08 11.41
C GLY A 340 6.30 -16.93 11.52
N PRO A 341 7.12 -16.72 10.49
CA PRO A 341 8.25 -15.79 10.57
C PRO A 341 7.84 -14.32 10.44
N TYR A 342 6.57 -14.00 10.09
CA TYR A 342 6.15 -12.63 9.80
C TYR A 342 6.28 -11.67 11.00
N ARG A 343 6.10 -12.16 12.24
CA ARG A 343 6.30 -11.32 13.43
C ARG A 343 7.75 -10.88 13.57
N GLY A 344 8.69 -11.82 13.49
CA GLY A 344 10.13 -11.51 13.55
C GLY A 344 10.55 -10.61 12.40
N TRP A 345 10.07 -10.88 11.19
CA TRP A 345 10.35 -10.02 10.04
C TRP A 345 9.79 -8.60 10.19
N LEU A 346 8.60 -8.43 10.77
CA LEU A 346 8.09 -7.10 11.06
C LEU A 346 8.97 -6.38 12.08
N GLU A 347 9.32 -7.04 13.18
CA GLU A 347 10.20 -6.47 14.20
C GLU A 347 11.55 -6.04 13.59
N GLU A 348 12.14 -6.87 12.72
CA GLU A 348 13.35 -6.53 11.95
C GLU A 348 13.14 -5.35 10.98
N ILE A 349 11.98 -5.26 10.32
CA ILE A 349 11.67 -4.14 9.41
C ILE A 349 11.59 -2.83 10.19
N LEU A 350 10.87 -2.83 11.32
CA LEU A 350 10.64 -1.62 12.10
C LEU A 350 11.88 -1.20 12.91
N ALA A 351 12.79 -2.13 13.22
CA ALA A 351 14.03 -1.85 13.94
C ALA A 351 15.18 -1.37 13.04
N ASP A 352 15.18 -1.67 11.74
CA ASP A 352 16.25 -1.27 10.82
C ASP A 352 16.05 0.18 10.34
N PRO A 353 16.94 1.13 10.73
CA PRO A 353 16.83 2.52 10.32
C PRO A 353 16.82 2.71 8.80
N ARG A 354 17.43 1.81 8.04
CA ARG A 354 17.47 1.86 6.57
C ARG A 354 16.12 1.54 5.94
N ARG A 355 15.20 0.92 6.67
CA ARG A 355 13.85 0.60 6.20
C ARG A 355 12.82 1.63 6.63
N ILE A 356 13.16 2.55 7.54
CA ILE A 356 12.19 3.53 8.08
C ILE A 356 12.64 4.98 7.83
N ASN A 357 13.92 5.20 7.51
CA ASN A 357 14.48 6.50 7.22
C ASN A 357 15.00 6.58 5.78
N LEU A 358 14.46 7.49 4.98
CA LEU A 358 14.77 7.64 3.56
C LEU A 358 16.24 7.97 3.31
N GLU A 359 16.85 8.88 4.08
CA GLU A 359 18.27 9.20 3.90
C GLU A 359 19.17 8.00 4.18
N ARG A 360 18.86 7.23 5.24
CA ARG A 360 19.61 6.00 5.57
C ARG A 360 19.43 4.94 4.49
N ASN A 361 18.22 4.81 3.94
CA ASN A 361 17.92 3.93 2.82
C ASN A 361 18.76 4.30 1.58
N LEU A 362 18.73 5.58 1.18
CA LEU A 362 19.49 6.10 0.05
C LEU A 362 21.00 5.88 0.24
N ALA A 363 21.54 6.16 1.43
CA ALA A 363 22.97 5.97 1.71
C ALA A 363 23.41 4.49 1.64
N ASP A 364 22.58 3.57 2.15
CA ASP A 364 22.85 2.12 2.10
C ASP A 364 22.85 1.62 0.65
N PHE A 365 21.83 1.96 -0.14
CA PHE A 365 21.77 1.60 -1.56
C PHE A 365 22.91 2.23 -2.38
N ALA A 366 23.32 3.47 -2.06
CA ALA A 366 24.42 4.13 -2.76
C ALA A 366 25.75 3.37 -2.53
N THR A 367 25.93 2.82 -1.33
CA THR A 367 27.07 1.95 -1.02
C THR A 367 27.00 0.65 -1.82
N ARG A 368 25.84 -0.03 -1.80
CA ARG A 368 25.65 -1.31 -2.50
C ARG A 368 25.80 -1.20 -4.01
N TYR A 369 25.26 -0.15 -4.62
CA TYR A 369 25.39 0.06 -6.06
C TYR A 369 26.84 0.26 -6.49
N ARG A 370 27.62 1.05 -5.73
CA ARG A 370 29.05 1.23 -6.02
C ARG A 370 29.84 -0.06 -5.84
N GLN A 371 29.54 -0.85 -4.80
CA GLN A 371 30.14 -2.17 -4.61
C GLN A 371 29.82 -3.10 -5.80
N LEU A 372 28.55 -3.20 -6.18
CA LEU A 372 28.11 -4.02 -7.32
C LEU A 372 28.78 -3.57 -8.63
N ARG A 373 28.95 -2.26 -8.82
CA ARG A 373 29.62 -1.70 -10.00
C ARG A 373 31.11 -2.03 -10.03
N ALA A 374 31.78 -1.96 -8.89
CA ALA A 374 33.19 -2.32 -8.75
C ALA A 374 33.45 -3.82 -9.00
N THR A 375 32.47 -4.67 -8.68
CA THR A 375 32.54 -6.12 -8.92
C THR A 375 31.84 -6.57 -10.21
N ARG A 376 31.60 -5.65 -11.16
CA ARG A 376 30.95 -5.96 -12.44
C ARG A 376 31.69 -7.08 -13.17
N GLN A 377 30.94 -8.06 -13.64
CA GLN A 377 31.49 -9.21 -14.36
C GLN A 377 31.22 -9.10 -15.87
N PRO A 378 32.16 -9.52 -16.73
CA PRO A 378 31.95 -9.60 -18.17
C PRO A 378 30.78 -10.52 -18.55
N LEU A 379 30.15 -10.28 -19.70
CA LEU A 379 29.04 -11.07 -20.22
C LEU A 379 29.38 -12.57 -20.25
N ALA A 380 30.56 -12.94 -20.77
CA ALA A 380 30.98 -14.35 -20.87
C ALA A 380 31.06 -15.05 -19.49
N TRP A 381 31.54 -14.33 -18.47
CA TRP A 381 31.55 -14.85 -17.10
C TRP A 381 30.12 -15.04 -16.58
N TRP A 382 29.24 -14.06 -16.82
CA TRP A 382 27.87 -14.12 -16.33
C TRP A 382 27.06 -15.24 -17.02
N LEU A 383 27.17 -15.38 -18.35
CA LEU A 383 26.55 -16.49 -19.10
C LEU A 383 27.02 -17.86 -18.59
N ALA A 384 28.30 -17.96 -18.21
CA ALA A 384 28.86 -19.16 -17.62
C ALA A 384 28.22 -19.50 -16.26
N GLN A 385 28.08 -18.52 -15.38
CA GLN A 385 27.54 -18.71 -14.03
C GLN A 385 26.02 -18.86 -14.00
N ALA A 386 25.31 -18.22 -14.92
CA ALA A 386 23.87 -18.37 -15.08
C ALA A 386 23.46 -19.68 -15.78
N HIS A 387 24.44 -20.52 -16.18
CA HIS A 387 24.23 -21.75 -16.97
C HIS A 387 23.54 -21.50 -18.32
N LEU A 388 23.78 -20.35 -18.95
CA LEU A 388 23.15 -19.91 -20.21
C LEU A 388 24.06 -20.03 -21.44
N ARG A 389 25.20 -20.73 -21.34
CA ARG A 389 26.16 -20.81 -22.46
C ARG A 389 25.56 -21.39 -23.75
N ASN A 390 24.46 -22.15 -23.65
CA ASN A 390 23.84 -22.88 -24.76
C ASN A 390 22.36 -22.51 -25.01
N ALA A 391 21.80 -21.50 -24.33
CA ALA A 391 20.39 -21.11 -24.45
C ALA A 391 20.26 -19.60 -24.76
N GLU A 392 19.28 -19.27 -25.61
CA GLU A 392 18.89 -17.94 -26.13
C GLU A 392 19.84 -16.75 -25.82
N PRO A 393 20.89 -16.55 -26.64
CA PRO A 393 21.91 -15.52 -26.39
C PRO A 393 21.35 -14.09 -26.33
N ALA A 394 20.35 -13.78 -27.17
CA ALA A 394 19.89 -12.40 -27.36
C ALA A 394 19.22 -11.79 -26.12
N ASP A 395 18.34 -12.54 -25.44
CA ASP A 395 17.66 -12.06 -24.23
C ASP A 395 18.61 -11.97 -23.03
N ALA A 396 19.55 -12.91 -22.95
CA ALA A 396 20.58 -12.92 -21.91
C ALA A 396 21.57 -11.75 -22.08
N GLU A 397 21.98 -11.46 -23.31
CA GLU A 397 22.78 -10.28 -23.67
C GLU A 397 22.04 -8.98 -23.39
N ALA A 398 20.79 -8.87 -23.85
CA ALA A 398 19.95 -7.70 -23.62
C ALA A 398 19.73 -7.46 -22.12
N PHE A 399 19.49 -8.52 -21.35
CA PHE A 399 19.37 -8.44 -19.90
C PHE A 399 20.66 -7.92 -19.25
N HIS A 400 21.81 -8.53 -19.55
CA HIS A 400 23.09 -8.11 -18.95
C HIS A 400 23.39 -6.64 -19.23
N ALA A 401 23.21 -6.21 -20.49
CA ALA A 401 23.40 -4.83 -20.88
C ALA A 401 22.43 -3.88 -20.14
N ARG A 402 21.13 -4.20 -20.11
CA ARG A 402 20.10 -3.38 -19.44
C ARG A 402 20.27 -3.34 -17.93
N PHE A 403 20.70 -4.44 -17.30
CA PHE A 403 20.94 -4.51 -15.86
C PHE A 403 22.05 -3.54 -15.45
N TYR A 404 23.20 -3.57 -16.13
CA TYR A 404 24.30 -2.67 -15.81
C TYR A 404 24.04 -1.23 -16.24
N ALA A 405 23.27 -0.99 -17.30
CA ALA A 405 22.79 0.35 -17.63
C ALA A 405 21.87 0.92 -16.53
N ALA A 406 20.94 0.11 -16.02
CA ALA A 406 20.06 0.49 -14.92
C ALA A 406 20.84 0.73 -13.61
N LEU A 407 21.91 -0.04 -13.36
CA LEU A 407 22.82 0.19 -12.24
C LEU A 407 23.54 1.53 -12.35
N ASP A 408 24.10 1.84 -13.52
CA ASP A 408 24.81 3.09 -13.77
C ASP A 408 23.87 4.29 -13.59
N GLN A 409 22.67 4.23 -14.15
CA GLN A 409 21.64 5.25 -13.91
C GLN A 409 21.23 5.33 -12.43
N GLY A 410 21.11 4.17 -11.76
CA GLY A 410 20.79 4.10 -10.34
C GLY A 410 21.81 4.81 -9.44
N ILE A 411 23.10 4.76 -9.79
CA ILE A 411 24.17 5.48 -9.07
C ILE A 411 24.03 7.00 -9.26
N ILE A 412 23.75 7.45 -10.48
CA ILE A 412 23.55 8.88 -10.75
C ILE A 412 22.30 9.40 -10.00
N ASP A 413 21.19 8.67 -10.11
CA ASP A 413 19.93 9.01 -9.45
C ASP A 413 20.08 9.10 -7.93
N ILE A 414 20.77 8.14 -7.31
CA ILE A 414 20.82 8.06 -5.86
C ILE A 414 21.65 9.18 -5.24
N ASP A 415 22.73 9.61 -5.91
CA ASP A 415 23.56 10.73 -5.44
C ASP A 415 22.80 12.05 -5.52
N ARG A 416 22.05 12.27 -6.60
CA ARG A 416 21.13 13.41 -6.72
C ARG A 416 20.07 13.40 -5.61
N ARG A 417 19.37 12.28 -5.44
CA ARG A 417 18.30 12.12 -4.43
C ARG A 417 18.81 12.30 -3.00
N LEU A 418 20.02 11.83 -2.70
CA LEU A 418 20.64 11.99 -1.39
C LEU A 418 20.97 13.47 -1.11
N ALA A 419 21.44 14.21 -2.11
CA ALA A 419 21.65 15.65 -2.00
C ALA A 419 20.33 16.40 -1.78
N GLU A 420 19.28 16.06 -2.55
CA GLU A 420 17.93 16.64 -2.41
C GLU A 420 17.36 16.42 -1.00
N VAL A 421 17.36 15.18 -0.48
CA VAL A 421 16.88 14.86 0.88
C VAL A 421 17.62 15.66 1.95
N ARG A 422 18.96 15.75 1.85
CA ARG A 422 19.79 16.47 2.82
C ARG A 422 19.50 17.97 2.80
N GLY A 423 19.29 18.53 1.61
CA GLY A 423 18.88 19.93 1.43
C GLY A 423 17.54 20.22 2.10
N VAL A 424 16.52 19.38 1.85
CA VAL A 424 15.18 19.54 2.47
C VAL A 424 15.26 19.49 3.99
N ARG A 425 16.00 18.52 4.56
CA ARG A 425 16.15 18.36 6.01
C ARG A 425 16.88 19.54 6.64
N ALA A 426 17.94 20.05 6.01
CA ALA A 426 18.65 21.23 6.50
C ALA A 426 17.72 22.45 6.64
N THR A 427 16.88 22.70 5.62
CA THR A 427 15.90 23.79 5.63
C THR A 427 14.84 23.61 6.72
N GLN A 428 14.34 22.38 6.91
CA GLN A 428 13.36 22.06 7.96
C GLN A 428 13.94 22.29 9.37
N HIS A 429 15.19 21.92 9.60
CA HIS A 429 15.87 22.16 10.88
C HIS A 429 16.03 23.65 11.19
N LEU A 430 16.40 24.47 10.20
CA LEU A 430 16.50 25.92 10.35
C LEU A 430 15.13 26.56 10.67
N ALA A 431 14.08 26.15 9.96
CA ALA A 431 12.73 26.65 10.18
C ALA A 431 12.18 26.30 11.58
N ALA A 432 12.52 25.12 12.12
CA ALA A 432 12.16 24.73 13.47
C ALA A 432 12.93 25.54 14.53
N GLY A 433 14.23 25.79 14.32
CA GLY A 433 15.06 26.59 15.23
C GLY A 433 14.58 28.04 15.36
N HIS A 434 14.16 28.67 14.25
CA HIS A 434 13.61 30.03 14.28
C HIS A 434 12.26 30.14 15.00
N ARG A 435 11.40 29.11 14.93
CA ARG A 435 10.12 29.10 15.67
C ARG A 435 10.32 28.95 17.18
N LEU A 436 11.33 28.20 17.60
CA LEU A 436 11.67 28.04 19.01
C LEU A 436 12.36 29.28 19.60
N ALA A 437 13.06 30.07 18.79
CA ALA A 437 13.66 31.33 19.23
C ALA A 437 12.68 32.52 19.25
N ALA A 438 11.50 32.38 18.64
CA ALA A 438 10.45 33.39 18.59
C ALA A 438 9.32 33.16 19.62
N GLN A 439 9.45 32.11 20.44
CA GLN A 439 8.62 31.81 21.62
C GLN A 439 9.44 32.09 22.88
#